data_AF-A0A8C0ZR78-F1
#
_entry.id   AF-A0A8C0ZR78-F1
#
_cell.length_a   1.000
_cell.length_b   1.000
_cell.length_c   1.000
_cell.angle_alpha   90.00
_cell.angle_beta   90.00
_cell.angle_gamma   90.00
#
_symmetry.space_group_name_H-M   'P 1'
#
loop_
_entity.id
_entity.type
_entity.pdbx_description
1 polymer ?
#
loop_
_entity_poly.entity_id
_entity_poly.type
_entity_poly.pdbx_seq_one_letter_code
_entity_poly.pdbx_strand_id
1 'polypeptide(L)'
;MSFIIQNKKIDYGNPPLSSTSTLTIRVCGCSNDGVVQSCNVEAYVLPIGLSMGALIAILACIILLLVIVVLFITLRRHKNEPLIIKDDEDVRENIIRYDDEGGGEEDTEAFDIATLQNPDGINGFLPRKDIKPDLQFMPRQGLAPVPNGVDVDEFINVRLHEADNDPTAPPYDSIQIYGYEGRGSVAGSLSSLESTTSDSDQNFDYLSDWGPRFKRLGELYSVGESDKET
;
A
#
# COMPACT_ATOMS: atom_id res chain seq x y z
N MET A 1 -47.86 -7.59 -28.19
CA MET A 1 -47.69 -6.80 -29.44
C MET A 1 -48.81 -5.78 -29.50
N SER A 2 -48.55 -4.54 -29.88
CA SER A 2 -49.56 -3.46 -29.88
C SER A 2 -49.71 -2.88 -31.27
N PHE A 3 -50.93 -2.84 -31.78
CA PHE A 3 -51.26 -2.26 -33.09
C PHE A 3 -52.03 -0.95 -32.86
N ILE A 4 -51.66 0.09 -33.60
CA ILE A 4 -52.35 1.38 -33.58
C ILE A 4 -53.07 1.53 -34.91
N ILE A 5 -54.40 1.61 -34.85
CA ILE A 5 -55.23 1.83 -36.02
C ILE A 5 -55.76 3.25 -35.96
N GLN A 6 -55.48 4.02 -37.02
CA GLN A 6 -55.99 5.38 -37.20
C GLN A 6 -57.25 5.31 -38.04
N ASN A 7 -58.39 5.68 -37.47
CA ASN A 7 -59.65 5.66 -38.18
C ASN A 7 -60.08 7.10 -38.49
N LYS A 8 -59.99 7.50 -39.76
CA LYS A 8 -60.33 8.84 -40.23
C LYS A 8 -61.77 8.85 -40.73
N LYS A 9 -62.63 9.61 -40.05
CA LYS A 9 -64.00 9.87 -40.48
C LYS A 9 -64.06 11.23 -41.16
N ILE A 10 -64.62 11.29 -42.36
CA ILE A 10 -64.81 12.52 -43.14
C ILE A 10 -66.32 12.72 -43.30
N ASP A 11 -66.82 13.93 -43.10
CA ASP A 11 -68.20 14.28 -43.42
C ASP A 11 -68.35 14.75 -44.88
N TYR A 12 -69.57 14.70 -45.40
CA TYR A 12 -69.89 15.15 -46.76
C TYR A 12 -70.29 16.64 -46.80
N GLY A 13 -69.84 17.44 -45.82
CA GLY A 13 -70.11 18.88 -45.77
C GLY A 13 -69.33 19.67 -46.83
N ASN A 14 -69.66 20.95 -47.00
CA ASN A 14 -68.92 21.86 -47.88
C ASN A 14 -68.55 23.15 -47.12
N PRO A 15 -67.32 23.28 -46.58
CA PRO A 15 -66.19 22.37 -46.77
C PRO A 15 -66.28 21.09 -45.92
N PRO A 16 -65.71 19.96 -46.38
CA PRO A 16 -65.74 18.71 -45.64
C PRO A 16 -64.80 18.76 -44.43
N LEU A 17 -65.30 18.36 -43.26
CA LEU A 17 -64.52 18.21 -42.03
C LEU A 17 -64.12 16.75 -41.83
N SER A 18 -62.94 16.53 -41.27
CA SER A 18 -62.49 15.18 -40.94
C SER A 18 -61.97 15.10 -39.52
N SER A 19 -62.37 14.04 -38.80
CA SER A 19 -61.88 13.70 -37.48
C SER A 19 -61.17 12.36 -37.53
N THR A 20 -59.94 12.30 -37.03
CA THR A 20 -59.19 11.05 -36.91
C THR A 20 -59.25 10.57 -35.46
N SER A 21 -59.80 9.39 -35.25
CA SER A 21 -59.82 8.72 -33.95
C SER A 21 -58.80 7.58 -33.93
N THR A 22 -58.08 7.45 -32.82
CA THR A 22 -57.01 6.46 -32.69
C THR A 22 -57.51 5.30 -31.83
N LEU A 23 -57.40 4.07 -32.34
CA LEU A 23 -57.75 2.86 -31.59
C LEU A 23 -56.47 2.05 -31.34
N THR A 24 -56.16 1.84 -30.07
CA THR A 24 -55.00 1.05 -29.64
C THR A 24 -55.45 -0.37 -29.27
N ILE A 25 -55.02 -1.36 -30.05
CA ILE A 25 -55.32 -2.77 -29.81
C ILE A 25 -54.10 -3.42 -29.17
N ARG A 26 -54.30 -4.02 -27.98
CA ARG A 26 -53.26 -4.76 -27.26
C ARG A 26 -53.50 -6.26 -27.43
N VAL A 27 -52.47 -6.98 -27.86
CA VAL A 27 -52.47 -8.44 -27.93
C VAL A 27 -51.69 -9.00 -26.75
N CYS A 28 -52.37 -9.81 -25.95
CA CYS A 28 -51.81 -10.48 -24.78
C CYS A 28 -51.59 -11.97 -25.03
N GLY A 29 -50.57 -12.54 -24.38
CA GLY A 29 -50.37 -13.98 -24.36
C GLY A 29 -51.18 -14.63 -23.25
N CYS A 30 -51.91 -15.71 -23.56
CA CYS A 30 -52.71 -16.48 -22.61
C CYS A 30 -52.22 -17.93 -22.53
N SER A 31 -52.31 -18.54 -21.34
CA SER A 31 -52.09 -19.98 -21.12
C SER A 31 -53.26 -20.81 -21.68
N ASN A 32 -53.06 -22.12 -21.88
CA ASN A 32 -54.07 -23.07 -22.34
C ASN A 32 -55.30 -23.16 -21.40
N ASP A 33 -55.14 -22.69 -20.16
CA ASP A 33 -56.17 -22.65 -19.12
C ASP A 33 -57.01 -21.36 -19.17
N GLY A 34 -56.79 -20.52 -20.20
CA GLY A 34 -57.50 -19.25 -20.40
C GLY A 34 -57.02 -18.09 -19.54
N VAL A 35 -55.98 -18.29 -18.74
CA VAL A 35 -55.43 -17.24 -17.86
C VAL A 35 -54.44 -16.35 -18.63
N VAL A 36 -54.65 -15.04 -18.54
CA VAL A 36 -53.83 -14.01 -19.18
C VAL A 36 -52.46 -13.95 -18.51
N GLN A 37 -51.39 -14.23 -19.25
CA GLN A 37 -50.04 -14.40 -18.70
C GLN A 37 -49.17 -13.15 -18.89
N SER A 38 -49.40 -12.37 -19.95
CA SER A 38 -48.72 -11.08 -20.15
C SER A 38 -49.55 -10.10 -20.98
N CYS A 39 -49.92 -8.98 -20.36
CA CYS A 39 -50.50 -7.80 -21.00
C CYS A 39 -49.74 -6.53 -20.58
N ASN A 40 -48.41 -6.55 -20.52
CA ASN A 40 -47.71 -5.42 -19.92
C ASN A 40 -47.43 -4.29 -20.92
N VAL A 41 -47.88 -3.08 -20.57
CA VAL A 41 -47.47 -1.81 -21.17
C VAL A 41 -47.03 -0.89 -20.03
N GLU A 42 -46.11 -1.38 -19.23
CA GLU A 42 -45.31 -0.53 -18.37
C GLU A 42 -43.90 -0.57 -18.95
N ALA A 43 -43.58 0.47 -19.72
CA ALA A 43 -42.21 0.88 -19.80
C ALA A 43 -41.75 1.02 -18.34
N TYR A 44 -40.70 0.30 -17.96
CA TYR A 44 -39.94 0.51 -16.75
C TYR A 44 -39.32 1.93 -16.80
N VAL A 45 -40.15 2.96 -16.79
CA VAL A 45 -39.74 4.33 -16.57
C VAL A 45 -40.10 4.60 -15.12
N LEU A 46 -39.07 4.49 -14.28
CA LEU A 46 -39.05 5.23 -13.02
C LEU A 46 -39.54 6.67 -13.32
N PRO A 47 -40.21 7.36 -12.38
CA PRO A 47 -40.82 8.69 -12.59
C PRO A 47 -39.83 9.81 -12.97
N ILE A 48 -38.57 9.47 -13.21
CA ILE A 48 -37.50 10.29 -13.75
C ILE A 48 -37.24 9.71 -15.14
N GLY A 49 -37.54 10.46 -16.21
CA GLY A 49 -37.49 10.04 -17.61
C GLY A 49 -36.10 9.67 -18.16
N LEU A 50 -35.38 8.80 -17.47
CA LEU A 50 -34.10 8.26 -17.89
C LEU A 50 -34.31 7.14 -18.90
N SER A 51 -33.62 7.27 -20.04
CA SER A 51 -33.52 6.20 -21.03
C SER A 51 -32.91 4.94 -20.43
N MET A 52 -33.33 3.75 -20.89
CA MET A 52 -32.73 2.46 -20.51
C MET A 52 -31.21 2.45 -20.66
N GLY A 53 -30.68 3.13 -21.69
CA GLY A 53 -29.23 3.28 -21.88
C GLY A 53 -28.56 4.08 -20.75
N ALA A 54 -29.24 5.11 -20.22
CA ALA A 54 -28.73 5.88 -19.10
C ALA A 54 -28.73 5.06 -17.80
N LEU A 55 -29.72 4.19 -17.59
CA LEU A 55 -29.75 3.28 -16.44
C LEU A 55 -28.58 2.30 -16.47
N ILE A 56 -28.29 1.71 -17.64
CA ILE A 56 -27.14 0.81 -17.82
C ILE A 56 -25.82 1.55 -17.57
N ALA A 57 -25.67 2.77 -18.10
CA ALA A 57 -24.47 3.58 -17.91
C ALA A 57 -24.25 3.95 -16.43
N ILE A 58 -25.31 4.32 -15.70
CA ILE A 58 -25.24 4.62 -14.27
C ILE A 58 -24.86 3.37 -13.48
N LEU A 59 -25.48 2.24 -13.77
CA LEU A 59 -25.19 0.97 -13.09
C LEU A 59 -23.73 0.56 -13.31
N ALA A 60 -23.23 0.64 -14.55
CA ALA A 60 -21.83 0.37 -14.87
C ALA A 60 -20.88 1.34 -14.15
N CYS A 61 -21.24 2.62 -14.05
CA CYS A 61 -20.47 3.62 -13.33
C CYS A 61 -20.38 3.31 -11.83
N ILE A 62 -21.49 2.93 -11.20
CA ILE A 62 -21.51 2.53 -9.78
C ILE A 62 -20.61 1.31 -9.55
N ILE A 63 -20.72 0.28 -10.39
CA ILE A 63 -19.86 -0.91 -10.27
C ILE A 63 -18.38 -0.54 -10.41
N LEU A 64 -18.03 0.28 -11.40
CA LEU A 64 -16.65 0.72 -11.62
C LEU A 64 -16.12 1.52 -10.43
N LEU A 65 -16.92 2.43 -9.86
CA LEU A 65 -16.54 3.18 -8.67
C LEU A 65 -16.35 2.26 -7.46
N LEU A 66 -17.22 1.26 -7.25
CA LEU A 66 -17.05 0.28 -6.18
C LEU A 66 -15.75 -0.52 -6.34
N VAL A 67 -15.42 -0.95 -7.56
CA VAL A 67 -14.16 -1.66 -7.84
C VAL A 67 -12.96 -0.78 -7.51
N ILE A 68 -12.98 0.50 -7.91
CA ILE A 68 -11.91 1.45 -7.60
C ILE A 68 -11.79 1.68 -6.09
N VAL A 69 -12.91 1.83 -5.37
CA VAL A 69 -12.91 2.01 -3.91
C VAL A 69 -12.36 0.77 -3.21
N VAL A 70 -12.78 -0.43 -3.62
CA VAL A 70 -12.25 -1.69 -3.08
C VAL A 70 -10.77 -1.81 -3.37
N LEU A 71 -10.33 -1.54 -4.60
CA LEU A 71 -8.91 -1.54 -4.98
C LEU A 71 -8.11 -0.52 -4.15
N PHE A 72 -8.66 0.67 -3.93
CA PHE A 72 -8.03 1.68 -3.11
C PHE A 72 -7.96 1.27 -1.63
N ILE A 73 -9.00 0.63 -1.09
CA ILE A 73 -9.01 0.08 0.26
C ILE A 73 -8.02 -1.08 0.38
N THR A 74 -7.94 -1.98 -0.60
CA THR A 74 -6.98 -3.11 -0.57
C THR A 74 -5.56 -2.62 -0.73
N LEU A 75 -5.29 -1.66 -1.63
CA LEU A 75 -3.98 -1.03 -1.77
C LEU A 75 -3.62 -0.21 -0.53
N ARG A 76 -4.58 0.51 0.09
CA ARG A 76 -4.37 1.17 1.37
C ARG A 76 -4.16 0.16 2.49
N ARG A 77 -4.86 -0.98 2.53
CA ARG A 77 -4.62 -2.06 3.51
C ARG A 77 -3.32 -2.80 3.28
N HIS A 78 -2.81 -2.83 2.06
CA HIS A 78 -1.49 -3.38 1.75
C HIS A 78 -0.37 -2.39 2.09
N LYS A 79 -0.63 -1.07 1.99
CA LYS A 79 0.27 -0.02 2.50
C LYS A 79 0.16 0.14 4.02
N ASN A 80 -1.02 -0.13 4.56
CA ASN A 80 -1.37 -0.22 5.97
C ASN A 80 -1.47 -1.70 6.34
N GLU A 81 -0.45 -2.49 5.98
CA GLU A 81 -0.23 -3.74 6.71
C GLU A 81 -0.34 -3.42 8.21
N PRO A 82 -0.92 -4.32 9.01
CA PRO A 82 -1.22 -4.07 10.40
C PRO A 82 0.09 -4.07 11.20
N LEU A 83 0.83 -2.96 11.14
CA LEU A 83 1.84 -2.59 12.12
C LEU A 83 1.20 -2.20 13.47
N ILE A 84 -0.12 -2.28 13.58
CA ILE A 84 -0.86 -2.16 14.82
C ILE A 84 -1.48 -3.54 15.07
N ILE A 85 -0.59 -4.47 15.45
CA ILE A 85 -0.92 -5.52 16.40
C ILE A 85 -1.64 -4.82 17.56
N LYS A 86 -2.71 -5.45 18.04
CA LYS A 86 -3.30 -5.16 19.35
C LYS A 86 -2.19 -5.08 20.40
N ASP A 87 -1.79 -3.88 20.79
CA ASP A 87 -0.69 -3.70 21.76
C ASP A 87 -1.08 -2.73 22.87
N ASP A 88 -2.34 -2.80 23.31
CA ASP A 88 -2.82 -2.07 24.50
C ASP A 88 -3.11 -2.97 25.71
N GLU A 89 -2.88 -4.29 25.66
CA GLU A 89 -3.18 -5.20 26.79
C GLU A 89 -2.22 -6.40 26.90
N ASP A 90 -0.90 -6.20 26.82
CA ASP A 90 0.05 -7.15 27.43
C ASP A 90 1.39 -6.47 27.76
N VAL A 91 1.35 -5.52 28.69
CA VAL A 91 2.53 -5.15 29.51
C VAL A 91 2.78 -6.26 30.55
N ARG A 92 2.78 -7.52 30.12
CA ARG A 92 3.25 -8.64 30.93
C ARG A 92 4.65 -8.97 30.48
N GLU A 93 5.58 -8.48 31.28
CA GLU A 93 6.99 -8.82 31.32
C GLU A 93 7.20 -10.32 31.01
N ASN A 94 7.53 -10.64 29.77
CA ASN A 94 8.11 -11.94 29.47
C ASN A 94 9.57 -11.86 29.93
N ILE A 95 9.79 -12.15 31.22
CA ILE A 95 11.12 -12.40 31.76
C ILE A 95 11.63 -13.65 31.05
N ILE A 96 12.35 -13.44 29.95
CA ILE A 96 13.12 -14.47 29.27
C ILE A 96 14.32 -14.73 30.18
N ARG A 97 14.44 -15.95 30.72
CA ARG A 97 15.64 -16.34 31.46
C ARG A 97 16.81 -16.39 30.48
N TYR A 98 17.71 -15.42 30.58
CA TYR A 98 18.95 -15.34 29.81
C TYR A 98 20.06 -16.30 30.31
N ASP A 99 19.72 -17.26 31.17
CA ASP A 99 20.66 -18.24 31.75
C ASP A 99 20.56 -19.63 31.09
N ASP A 100 19.79 -19.78 30.01
CA ASP A 100 19.87 -20.98 29.18
C ASP A 100 20.90 -20.71 28.09
N GLU A 101 22.09 -21.25 28.27
CA GLU A 101 23.17 -21.21 27.29
C GLU A 101 22.62 -21.75 25.97
N GLY A 102 22.49 -20.87 24.97
CA GLY A 102 21.89 -21.22 23.69
C GLY A 102 22.60 -22.42 23.06
N GLY A 103 21.83 -23.27 22.38
CA GLY A 103 22.37 -24.43 21.66
C GLY A 103 23.58 -24.03 20.83
N GLY A 104 24.72 -24.70 21.06
CA GLY A 104 25.97 -24.42 20.39
C GLY A 104 25.84 -24.50 18.87
N GLU A 105 26.79 -23.90 18.16
CA GLU A 105 26.76 -23.77 16.69
C GLU A 105 26.77 -25.10 15.91
N GLU A 106 26.86 -26.25 16.58
CA GLU A 106 26.88 -27.57 15.93
C GLU A 106 25.58 -27.92 15.20
N ASP A 107 24.45 -27.27 15.51
CA ASP A 107 23.13 -27.57 14.91
C ASP A 107 22.68 -26.57 13.82
N THR A 108 23.61 -25.84 13.20
CA THR A 108 23.27 -24.74 12.26
C THR A 108 22.87 -25.22 10.85
N GLU A 109 22.98 -26.52 10.53
CA GLU A 109 22.58 -27.07 9.23
C GLU A 109 21.05 -27.23 9.08
N ALA A 110 20.33 -27.29 10.21
CA ALA A 110 18.89 -27.54 10.24
C ALA A 110 18.04 -26.26 10.20
N PHE A 111 18.65 -25.08 10.32
CA PHE A 111 17.95 -23.80 10.39
C PHE A 111 18.17 -22.97 9.13
N ASP A 112 17.20 -23.02 8.21
CA ASP A 112 17.16 -22.16 7.03
C ASP A 112 16.50 -20.80 7.37
N ILE A 113 17.34 -19.78 7.56
CA ILE A 113 16.92 -18.40 7.82
C ILE A 113 16.11 -17.79 6.66
N ALA A 114 16.13 -18.41 5.47
CA ALA A 114 15.28 -18.03 4.34
C ALA A 114 13.78 -18.13 4.68
N THR A 115 13.41 -19.00 5.63
CA THR A 115 12.01 -19.15 6.07
C THR A 115 11.51 -17.97 6.91
N LEU A 116 12.41 -17.17 7.47
CA LEU A 116 12.09 -15.98 8.27
C LEU A 116 12.15 -14.68 7.46
N GLN A 117 12.56 -14.73 6.18
CA GLN A 117 12.79 -13.52 5.38
C GLN A 117 11.63 -13.24 4.43
N ASN A 118 11.13 -11.99 4.47
CA ASN A 118 9.97 -11.54 3.72
C ASN A 118 10.14 -11.79 2.20
N PRO A 119 9.21 -12.49 1.52
CA PRO A 119 9.34 -12.85 0.10
C PRO A 119 9.38 -11.65 -0.86
N ASP A 120 9.01 -10.44 -0.40
CA ASP A 120 9.05 -9.21 -1.20
C ASP A 120 10.41 -8.48 -1.18
N GLY A 121 11.44 -9.09 -0.56
CA GLY A 121 12.81 -8.59 -0.62
C GLY A 121 13.37 -8.65 -2.04
N ILE A 122 13.39 -7.51 -2.73
CA ILE A 122 13.84 -7.31 -4.11
C ILE A 122 15.29 -7.76 -4.39
N ASN A 123 16.04 -8.12 -3.35
CA ASN A 123 17.40 -8.63 -3.44
C ASN A 123 17.34 -10.13 -3.15
N GLY A 124 17.32 -10.91 -4.22
CA GLY A 124 17.32 -12.37 -4.16
C GLY A 124 18.42 -12.91 -3.24
N PHE A 125 18.09 -14.02 -2.59
CA PHE A 125 18.93 -14.84 -1.73
C PHE A 125 20.42 -14.79 -2.12
N LEU A 126 21.24 -14.24 -1.23
CA LEU A 126 22.68 -14.51 -1.23
C LEU A 126 22.90 -15.58 -0.14
N PRO A 127 23.11 -16.85 -0.53
CA PRO A 127 23.37 -17.91 0.44
C PRO A 127 24.64 -17.58 1.24
N ARG A 128 24.62 -17.97 2.52
CA ARG A 128 25.80 -17.92 3.41
C ARG A 128 26.97 -18.55 2.67
N LYS A 129 28.04 -17.78 2.49
CA LYS A 129 29.25 -18.26 1.80
C LYS A 129 30.34 -18.46 2.82
N ASP A 130 30.69 -19.72 3.05
CA ASP A 130 31.82 -20.10 3.87
C ASP A 130 33.13 -19.69 3.16
N ILE A 131 33.98 -19.02 3.91
CA ILE A 131 35.31 -18.59 3.50
C ILE A 131 36.27 -19.63 4.04
N LYS A 132 36.80 -20.46 3.14
CA LYS A 132 37.94 -21.30 3.48
C LYS A 132 39.14 -20.38 3.71
N PRO A 133 39.87 -20.50 4.82
CA PRO A 133 41.09 -19.73 5.03
C PRO A 133 42.04 -19.99 3.85
N ASP A 134 42.40 -18.93 3.13
CA ASP A 134 43.36 -18.98 2.02
C ASP A 134 44.79 -19.03 2.59
N LEU A 135 45.09 -20.09 3.33
CA LEU A 135 46.45 -20.43 3.70
C LEU A 135 47.12 -20.94 2.42
N GLN A 136 47.84 -20.04 1.75
CA GLN A 136 48.79 -20.36 0.69
C GLN A 136 49.49 -21.66 1.04
N PHE A 137 49.18 -22.72 0.29
CA PHE A 137 49.68 -24.09 0.44
C PHE A 137 51.09 -24.10 1.03
N MET A 138 51.18 -24.24 2.36
CA MET A 138 52.42 -24.72 2.96
C MET A 138 52.44 -26.19 2.53
N PRO A 139 53.40 -26.61 1.68
CA PRO A 139 53.43 -27.98 1.22
C PRO A 139 53.52 -28.82 2.48
N ARG A 140 52.45 -29.59 2.77
CA ARG A 140 52.40 -30.57 3.84
C ARG A 140 53.70 -31.34 3.74
N GLN A 141 54.62 -31.13 4.68
CA GLN A 141 55.98 -31.67 4.57
C GLN A 141 55.81 -33.17 4.38
N GLY A 142 56.14 -33.62 3.16
CA GLY A 142 55.89 -34.96 2.71
C GLY A 142 56.49 -35.94 3.71
N LEU A 143 55.79 -37.05 3.91
CA LEU A 143 56.18 -38.18 4.75
C LEU A 143 57.71 -38.32 4.79
N ALA A 144 58.32 -37.93 5.91
CA ALA A 144 59.68 -38.36 6.20
C ALA A 144 59.65 -39.90 6.28
N PRO A 145 60.57 -40.61 5.60
CA PRO A 145 60.62 -42.07 5.66
C PRO A 145 60.76 -42.50 7.11
N VAL A 146 59.77 -43.25 7.60
CA VAL A 146 59.76 -43.78 8.96
C VAL A 146 60.90 -44.79 9.10
N PRO A 147 61.89 -44.58 9.98
CA PRO A 147 62.90 -45.60 10.25
C PRO A 147 62.24 -46.80 10.94
N ASN A 148 62.61 -48.02 10.53
CA ASN A 148 62.12 -49.25 11.14
C ASN A 148 62.47 -49.27 12.65
N GLY A 149 61.45 -49.17 13.51
CA GLY A 149 61.60 -49.21 14.98
C GLY A 149 60.97 -48.05 15.77
N VAL A 150 60.11 -47.23 15.17
CA VAL A 150 59.39 -46.18 15.89
C VAL A 150 58.37 -46.73 16.89
N ASP A 151 58.33 -46.10 18.07
CA ASP A 151 57.24 -46.27 19.03
C ASP A 151 55.94 -45.77 18.39
N VAL A 152 55.02 -46.70 18.15
CA VAL A 152 53.74 -46.42 17.47
C VAL A 152 52.90 -45.47 18.31
N ASP A 153 53.01 -45.54 19.64
CA ASP A 153 52.29 -44.67 20.56
C ASP A 153 52.74 -43.21 20.40
N GLU A 154 54.06 -42.96 20.38
CA GLU A 154 54.62 -41.62 20.14
C GLU A 154 54.24 -41.09 18.75
N PHE A 155 54.30 -41.94 17.71
CA PHE A 155 53.91 -41.54 16.36
C PHE A 155 52.44 -41.14 16.27
N ILE A 156 51.55 -41.91 16.89
CA ILE A 156 50.11 -41.61 16.92
C ILE A 156 49.87 -40.31 17.69
N ASN A 157 50.48 -40.15 18.87
CA ASN A 157 50.30 -38.95 19.69
C ASN A 157 50.76 -37.67 18.96
N VAL A 158 51.88 -37.73 18.24
CA VAL A 158 52.37 -36.61 17.41
C VAL A 158 51.40 -36.28 16.28
N ARG A 159 50.89 -37.29 15.57
CA ARG A 159 49.96 -37.09 14.45
C ARG A 159 48.57 -36.65 14.89
N LEU A 160 48.11 -37.14 16.04
CA LEU A 160 46.86 -36.72 16.65
C LEU A 160 46.93 -35.25 17.05
N HIS A 161 48.02 -34.85 17.73
CA HIS A 161 48.23 -33.45 18.08
C HIS A 161 48.32 -32.52 16.86
N GLU A 162 48.94 -32.97 15.76
CA GLU A 162 48.98 -32.23 14.50
C GLU A 162 47.58 -32.08 13.87
N ALA A 163 46.74 -33.11 13.94
CA ALA A 163 45.39 -33.09 13.41
C ALA A 163 44.42 -32.24 14.26
N ASP A 164 44.52 -32.32 15.59
CA ASP A 164 43.67 -31.56 16.52
C ASP A 164 43.94 -30.05 16.46
N ASN A 165 45.14 -29.64 16.03
CA ASN A 165 45.53 -28.23 15.90
C ASN A 165 45.51 -27.75 14.44
N ASP A 166 44.84 -28.46 13.53
CA ASP A 166 44.74 -28.06 12.12
C ASP A 166 43.80 -26.85 11.95
N PRO A 167 44.31 -25.65 11.61
CA PRO A 167 43.48 -24.45 11.45
C PRO A 167 42.64 -24.47 10.16
N THR A 168 42.82 -25.47 9.30
CA THR A 168 42.03 -25.66 8.07
C THR A 168 40.84 -26.59 8.28
N ALA A 169 40.72 -27.19 9.47
CA ALA A 169 39.55 -27.93 9.87
C ALA A 169 38.34 -26.98 10.05
N PRO A 170 37.12 -27.42 9.71
CA PRO A 170 35.90 -26.69 10.04
C PRO A 170 35.74 -26.48 11.55
N PRO A 171 34.93 -25.49 12.00
CA PRO A 171 34.03 -24.63 11.21
C PRO A 171 34.76 -23.50 10.48
N TYR A 172 34.25 -23.13 9.31
CA TYR A 172 34.78 -22.00 8.52
C TYR A 172 34.03 -20.71 8.84
N ASP A 173 34.75 -19.59 8.80
CA ASP A 173 34.15 -18.26 8.84
C ASP A 173 33.19 -18.10 7.65
N SER A 174 32.04 -17.47 7.88
CA SER A 174 31.06 -17.20 6.82
C SER A 174 30.81 -15.71 6.67
N ILE A 175 30.58 -15.24 5.45
CA ILE A 175 30.09 -13.89 5.21
C ILE A 175 28.58 -13.87 4.99
N GLN A 176 27.93 -12.92 5.66
CA GLN A 176 26.57 -12.54 5.39
C GLN A 176 26.56 -11.15 4.75
N ILE A 177 26.00 -11.04 3.55
CA ILE A 177 25.91 -9.77 2.82
C ILE A 177 24.56 -9.13 3.14
N TYR A 178 24.60 -7.95 3.77
CA TYR A 178 23.42 -7.13 4.03
C TYR A 178 23.33 -6.01 3.00
N GLY A 179 22.13 -5.76 2.47
CA GLY A 179 21.91 -4.75 1.41
C GLY A 179 20.52 -4.13 1.44
N TYR A 180 19.88 -4.07 2.61
CA TYR A 180 18.55 -3.48 2.74
C TYR A 180 18.65 -1.96 2.94
N GLU A 181 18.24 -1.21 1.91
CA GLU A 181 18.28 0.26 1.88
C GLU A 181 17.07 0.91 2.58
N GLY A 182 16.05 0.14 2.92
CA GLY A 182 14.77 0.67 3.37
C GLY A 182 13.76 0.80 2.23
N ARG A 183 12.57 1.33 2.56
CA ARG A 183 11.42 1.40 1.64
C ARG A 183 11.12 2.80 1.10
N GLY A 184 12.02 3.76 1.32
CA GLY A 184 11.82 5.14 0.84
C GLY A 184 10.59 5.81 1.45
N SER A 185 10.43 5.71 2.77
CA SER A 185 9.30 6.36 3.46
C SER A 185 9.38 7.87 3.27
N VAL A 186 8.25 8.48 2.91
CA VAL A 186 8.11 9.94 2.94
C VAL A 186 8.40 10.42 4.36
N ALA A 187 9.34 11.35 4.51
CA ALA A 187 9.55 12.03 5.77
C ALA A 187 8.23 12.68 6.20
N GLY A 188 7.81 12.44 7.45
CA GLY A 188 6.62 13.06 8.01
C GLY A 188 6.70 14.59 7.88
N SER A 189 5.54 15.26 7.86
CA SER A 189 5.46 16.72 7.75
C SER A 189 6.40 17.37 8.77
N LEU A 190 7.47 18.00 8.26
CA LEU A 190 8.40 18.73 9.08
C LEU A 190 7.70 20.00 9.60
N SER A 191 7.97 20.37 10.85
CA SER A 191 7.46 21.62 11.40
C SER A 191 7.94 22.79 10.54
N SER A 192 7.00 23.63 10.09
CA SER A 192 7.34 24.88 9.42
C SER A 192 8.12 25.78 10.36
N LEU A 193 9.18 26.40 9.85
CA LEU A 193 9.98 27.39 10.57
C LEU A 193 9.26 28.75 10.55
N GLU A 194 7.99 28.78 10.96
CA GLU A 194 7.25 30.01 11.08
C GLU A 194 7.65 30.65 12.42
N SER A 195 8.57 31.61 12.34
CA SER A 195 8.86 32.52 13.43
C SER A 195 7.55 33.23 13.77
N THR A 196 7.11 33.10 15.01
CA THR A 196 6.05 33.92 15.59
C THR A 196 6.37 35.40 15.34
N THR A 197 5.86 35.99 14.26
CA THR A 197 5.66 37.44 14.22
C THR A 197 4.42 37.64 15.07
N SER A 198 4.62 37.82 16.38
CA SER A 198 3.58 38.40 17.20
C SER A 198 3.10 39.65 16.46
N ASP A 199 1.79 39.78 16.26
CA ASP A 199 1.11 40.97 15.75
C ASP A 199 1.32 42.22 16.65
N SER A 200 2.38 42.23 17.46
CA SER A 200 2.70 43.22 18.48
C SER A 200 3.31 44.51 17.92
N ASP A 201 3.83 44.49 16.68
CA ASP A 201 4.65 45.59 16.17
C ASP A 201 3.99 46.29 14.97
N GLN A 202 2.66 46.43 14.98
CA GLN A 202 1.92 47.29 14.05
C GLN A 202 2.05 48.80 14.40
N ASN A 203 3.19 49.21 14.99
CA ASN A 203 3.53 50.62 15.16
C ASN A 203 4.31 51.07 13.92
N PHE A 204 3.76 52.05 13.20
CA PHE A 204 4.30 52.59 11.95
C PHE A 204 4.75 54.06 12.07
N ASP A 205 5.01 54.56 13.28
CA ASP A 205 5.35 55.96 13.54
C ASP A 205 6.60 56.42 12.78
N TYR A 206 7.54 55.49 12.53
CA TYR A 206 8.74 55.74 11.74
C TYR A 206 8.47 56.15 10.28
N LEU A 207 7.28 55.88 9.73
CA LEU A 207 6.91 56.30 8.37
C LEU A 207 6.80 57.83 8.24
N SER A 208 6.57 58.53 9.35
CA SER A 208 6.50 60.00 9.37
C SER A 208 7.87 60.65 9.09
N ASP A 209 8.95 59.99 9.48
CA ASP A 209 10.33 60.49 9.36
C ASP A 209 11.00 60.15 8.02
N TRP A 210 10.40 59.27 7.20
CA TRP A 210 10.98 58.83 5.92
C TRP A 210 10.88 59.87 4.78
N GLY A 211 10.29 61.03 5.05
CA GLY A 211 10.26 62.17 4.14
C GLY A 211 9.02 62.24 3.23
N PRO A 212 8.99 63.21 2.29
CA PRO A 212 7.75 63.67 1.67
C PRO A 212 7.04 62.63 0.80
N ARG A 213 7.77 61.61 0.30
CA ARG A 213 7.17 60.51 -0.48
C ARG A 213 6.34 59.57 0.38
N PHE A 214 6.68 59.42 1.66
CA PHE A 214 6.03 58.51 2.60
C PHE A 214 4.98 59.21 3.47
N LYS A 215 4.86 60.53 3.36
CA LYS A 215 3.90 61.33 4.12
C LYS A 215 2.46 60.80 4.06
N ARG A 216 2.00 60.37 2.88
CA ARG A 216 0.66 59.77 2.71
C ARG A 216 0.48 58.45 3.48
N LEU A 217 1.53 57.63 3.55
CA LEU A 217 1.52 56.38 4.29
C LEU A 217 1.59 56.66 5.79
N GLY A 218 2.45 57.57 6.23
CA GLY A 218 2.49 58.04 7.62
C GLY A 218 1.14 58.59 8.08
N GLU A 219 0.47 59.42 7.27
CA GLU A 219 -0.89 59.92 7.55
C GLU A 219 -1.94 58.81 7.65
N LEU A 220 -1.84 57.75 6.85
CA LEU A 220 -2.83 56.66 6.85
C LEU A 220 -2.67 55.72 8.07
N TYR A 221 -1.43 55.48 8.49
CA TYR A 221 -1.12 54.53 9.56
C TYR A 221 -0.93 55.17 10.95
N SER A 222 -0.91 56.51 11.05
CA SER A 222 -0.87 57.26 12.33
C SER A 222 -2.24 57.43 13.01
N VAL A 223 -3.33 56.99 12.36
CA VAL A 223 -4.72 57.19 12.83
C VAL A 223 -5.14 56.18 13.92
N GLY A 224 -4.27 55.23 14.29
CA GLY A 224 -4.58 54.18 15.26
C GLY A 224 -4.61 54.59 16.74
N GLU A 225 -4.23 55.83 17.10
CA GLU A 225 -4.05 56.23 18.51
C GLU A 225 -5.11 57.20 19.05
N SER A 226 -6.03 57.72 18.23
CA SER A 226 -6.99 58.75 18.68
C SER A 226 -8.31 58.24 19.28
N ASP A 227 -8.55 56.93 19.33
CA ASP A 227 -9.84 56.36 19.78
C ASP A 227 -9.76 55.68 21.16
N LYS A 228 -8.78 56.04 22.01
CA LYS A 228 -8.63 55.48 23.38
C LYS A 228 -8.83 56.47 24.53
N GLU A 229 -9.38 57.65 24.30
CA GLU A 229 -9.75 58.55 25.39
C GLU A 229 -11.09 59.26 25.11
N THR A 230 -12.20 58.55 25.36
CA THR A 230 -13.46 59.09 25.89
C THR A 230 -14.31 57.96 26.51
#